data_AF-A0A7V1XWR6-F1
#
_entry.id   AF-A0A7V1XWR6-F1
#
_cell.length_a   1.000
_cell.length_b   1.000
_cell.length_c   1.000
_cell.angle_alpha   90.00
_cell.angle_beta   90.00
_cell.angle_gamma   90.00
#
_symmetry.space_group_name_H-M   'P 1'
#
loop_
_entity.id
_entity.type
_entity.pdbx_description
1 polymer ?
#
loop_
_entity_poly.entity_id
_entity_poly.type
_entity_poly.pdbx_seq_one_letter_code
_entity_poly.pdbx_strand_id
1 'polypeptide(L)'
;MGLRRALLSLFSLFSLSLSLAVAQTYTEAALAEDSATASDGQRSVPRVIRFSGAVRNGSGAVGLTFAIYAEHQGGAPLWLETQNVQLDERGQ
;
A
#
# COMPACT_ATOMS: atom_id res chain seq x y z
N MET A 1 33.63 30.57 29.52
CA MET A 1 33.12 30.33 28.14
C MET A 1 33.55 28.96 27.57
N GLY A 2 33.68 27.90 28.39
CA GLY A 2 34.11 26.57 27.92
C GLY A 2 33.08 25.45 28.05
N LEU A 3 32.12 25.59 28.99
CA LEU A 3 31.22 24.49 29.34
C LEU A 3 30.08 24.26 28.33
N ARG A 4 29.63 25.32 27.63
CA ARG A 4 28.58 25.23 26.61
C ARG A 4 29.05 24.60 25.29
N ARG A 5 30.37 24.53 25.06
CA ARG A 5 30.97 23.93 23.85
C ARG A 5 31.26 22.43 24.02
N ALA A 6 31.50 21.98 25.25
CA ALA A 6 31.64 20.56 25.57
C ALA A 6 30.31 19.80 25.44
N LEU A 7 29.20 20.41 25.88
CA LEU A 7 27.86 19.79 25.84
C LEU A 7 27.32 19.58 24.41
N LEU A 8 27.66 20.47 23.46
CA LEU A 8 27.27 20.36 22.05
C LEU A 8 28.10 19.33 21.26
N SER A 9 29.31 18.99 21.73
CA SER A 9 30.16 17.95 21.10
C SER A 9 29.70 16.53 21.48
N LEU A 10 29.27 16.31 22.73
CA LEU A 10 28.75 15.01 23.17
C LEU A 10 27.45 14.62 22.45
N PHE A 11 26.58 15.60 22.14
CA PHE A 11 25.32 15.34 21.43
C PHE A 11 25.53 15.01 19.94
N SER A 12 26.56 15.60 19.33
CA SER A 12 26.95 15.33 17.94
C SER A 12 27.60 13.95 17.77
N LEU A 13 28.42 13.53 18.74
CA LEU A 13 29.00 12.18 18.75
C LEU A 13 27.95 11.08 19.02
N PHE A 14 26.90 11.39 19.78
CA PHE A 14 25.77 10.47 19.97
C PHE A 14 24.88 10.33 18.72
N SER A 15 24.73 11.41 17.94
CA SER A 15 23.96 11.35 16.68
C SER A 15 24.71 10.65 15.54
N LEU A 16 26.04 10.59 15.59
CA LEU A 16 26.84 9.91 14.56
C LEU A 16 26.97 8.40 14.81
N SER A 17 26.84 7.91 16.05
CA SER A 17 26.94 6.46 16.34
C SER A 17 25.63 5.69 16.09
N LEU A 18 24.48 6.36 16.06
CA LEU A 18 23.18 5.72 15.83
C LEU A 18 22.93 5.38 14.35
N SER A 19 23.69 5.98 13.42
CA SER A 19 23.51 5.76 11.97
C SER A 19 24.27 4.54 11.42
N LEU A 20 25.24 3.99 12.17
CA LEU A 20 26.10 2.90 11.66
C LEU A 20 25.58 1.48 11.94
N ALA A 21 24.49 1.35 12.71
CA ALA A 21 23.95 0.04 13.10
C ALA A 21 22.91 -0.55 12.11
N VAL A 22 22.47 0.21 11.09
CA VAL A 22 21.38 -0.20 10.18
C VAL A 22 21.87 -0.74 8.83
N ALA A 23 23.19 -0.76 8.58
CA ALA A 23 23.72 -1.11 7.26
C ALA A 23 24.41 -2.49 7.16
N GLN A 24 24.43 -3.28 8.24
CA GLN A 24 25.23 -4.52 8.28
C GLN A 24 24.43 -5.75 8.69
N THR A 25 23.36 -6.08 7.97
CA THR A 25 22.90 -7.49 7.90
C THR A 25 22.06 -7.73 6.67
N TYR A 26 22.71 -7.96 5.53
CA TYR A 26 22.10 -8.67 4.41
C TYR A 26 23.00 -9.87 4.11
N THR A 27 22.73 -10.97 4.81
CA THR A 27 23.25 -12.29 4.44
C THR A 27 22.02 -13.17 4.31
N GLU A 28 21.58 -13.43 3.09
CA GLU A 28 20.56 -14.44 2.84
C GLU A 28 21.22 -15.58 2.06
N ALA A 29 21.45 -16.67 2.80
CA ALA A 29 21.95 -17.91 2.26
C ALA A 29 20.85 -18.57 1.41
N ALA A 30 21.18 -18.86 0.16
CA ALA A 30 20.34 -19.66 -0.71
C ALA A 30 20.26 -21.09 -0.17
N LEU A 31 19.07 -21.52 0.24
CA LEU A 31 18.71 -22.92 0.35
C LEU A 31 17.52 -23.16 -0.59
N ALA A 32 17.79 -23.96 -1.62
CA ALA A 32 16.78 -24.47 -2.51
C ALA A 32 15.87 -25.44 -1.74
N GLU A 33 14.60 -25.06 -1.57
CA GLU A 33 13.57 -26.01 -1.18
C GLU A 33 12.90 -26.55 -2.45
N ASP A 34 13.29 -27.78 -2.79
CA ASP A 34 12.48 -28.68 -3.60
C ASP A 34 11.25 -29.07 -2.77
N SER A 35 10.07 -28.62 -3.19
CA SER A 35 8.80 -29.04 -2.59
C SER A 35 7.71 -29.03 -3.64
N ALA A 36 7.45 -30.25 -4.13
CA ALA A 36 6.20 -30.78 -4.66
C ALA A 36 5.27 -29.80 -5.39
N THR A 37 5.13 -30.02 -6.70
CA THR A 37 4.05 -29.51 -7.54
C THR A 37 2.69 -30.05 -7.07
N ALA A 38 2.17 -29.49 -5.98
CA ALA A 38 0.75 -29.46 -5.74
C ALA A 38 0.13 -28.57 -6.82
N SER A 39 -0.37 -29.19 -7.88
CA SER A 39 -1.34 -28.58 -8.79
C SER A 39 -2.69 -28.50 -8.07
N ASP A 40 -2.71 -27.82 -6.92
CA ASP A 40 -3.94 -27.24 -6.43
C ASP A 40 -4.30 -26.16 -7.44
N GLY A 41 -5.50 -26.24 -7.98
CA GLY A 41 -5.99 -25.30 -8.97
C GLY A 41 -6.02 -23.92 -8.32
N GLN A 42 -4.91 -23.19 -8.37
CA GLN A 42 -4.79 -21.81 -7.98
C GLN A 42 -5.86 -21.08 -8.78
N ARG A 43 -7.00 -20.86 -8.14
CA ARG A 43 -8.06 -20.03 -8.64
C ARG A 43 -7.46 -18.64 -8.65
N SER A 44 -6.78 -18.32 -9.74
CA SER A 44 -6.09 -17.07 -9.97
C SER A 44 -7.10 -15.97 -9.68
N VAL A 45 -6.92 -15.30 -8.55
CA VAL A 45 -7.78 -14.17 -8.18
C VAL A 45 -7.50 -13.11 -9.23
N PRO A 46 -8.51 -12.65 -9.98
CA PRO A 46 -8.29 -11.64 -10.99
C PRO A 46 -7.71 -10.39 -10.35
N ARG A 47 -6.52 -9.97 -10.78
CA ARG A 47 -5.90 -8.71 -10.30
C ARG A 47 -6.64 -7.47 -10.77
N VAL A 48 -7.58 -7.61 -11.70
CA VAL A 48 -8.34 -6.52 -12.29
C VAL A 48 -9.82 -6.89 -12.30
N ILE A 49 -10.64 -6.00 -11.77
CA ILE A 49 -12.10 -6.09 -11.84
C ILE A 49 -12.57 -5.04 -12.84
N ARG A 50 -13.33 -5.45 -13.85
CA ARG A 50 -13.93 -4.54 -14.83
C ARG A 50 -15.35 -4.19 -14.40
N PHE A 51 -15.63 -2.91 -14.25
CA PHE A 51 -16.96 -2.38 -13.96
C PHE A 51 -17.41 -1.47 -15.11
N SER A 52 -18.71 -1.46 -15.41
CA SER A 52 -19.31 -0.57 -16.40
C SER A 52 -20.71 -0.18 -15.95
N GLY A 53 -21.06 1.09 -16.11
CA GLY A 53 -22.37 1.62 -15.79
C GLY A 53 -22.54 3.01 -16.41
N ALA A 54 -23.70 3.61 -16.22
CA ALA A 54 -23.98 4.99 -16.61
C ALA A 54 -24.53 5.75 -15.41
N VAL A 55 -24.04 6.98 -15.20
CA VAL A 55 -24.54 7.84 -14.12
C VAL A 55 -25.67 8.69 -14.68
N ARG A 56 -26.89 8.47 -14.19
CA ARG A 56 -28.05 9.25 -14.65
C ARG A 56 -27.98 10.66 -14.10
N ASN A 57 -28.22 11.64 -14.97
CA ASN A 57 -28.25 13.07 -14.64
C ASN A 57 -26.94 13.61 -14.02
N GLY A 58 -25.82 12.91 -14.22
CA GLY A 58 -24.49 13.37 -13.81
C GLY A 58 -23.80 14.08 -14.97
N SER A 59 -23.20 15.23 -14.69
CA SER A 59 -22.36 15.97 -15.64
C SER A 59 -21.12 16.51 -14.91
N GLY A 60 -19.96 16.49 -15.56
CA GLY A 60 -18.73 17.00 -14.97
C GLY A 60 -18.07 16.00 -14.01
N ALA A 61 -17.41 16.50 -12.96
CA ALA A 61 -16.64 15.67 -12.05
C ALA A 61 -17.56 15.00 -11.02
N VAL A 62 -17.56 13.67 -10.98
CA VAL A 62 -18.32 12.89 -10.00
C VAL A 62 -17.42 11.95 -9.21
N GLY A 63 -17.69 11.80 -7.92
CA GLY A 63 -17.05 10.79 -7.08
C GLY A 63 -17.78 9.46 -7.19
N LEU A 64 -17.05 8.39 -7.54
CA LEU A 64 -17.52 7.02 -7.50
C LEU A 64 -16.76 6.27 -6.41
N THR A 65 -17.49 5.63 -5.49
CA THR A 65 -16.88 4.81 -4.43
C THR A 65 -17.11 3.33 -4.73
N PHE A 66 -16.02 2.58 -4.76
CA PHE A 66 -16.00 1.13 -4.88
C PHE A 66 -15.63 0.52 -3.53
N ALA A 67 -16.26 -0.60 -3.18
CA ALA A 67 -15.98 -1.33 -1.95
C ALA A 67 -16.03 -2.84 -2.18
N ILE A 68 -15.15 -3.58 -1.51
CA ILE A 68 -15.13 -5.04 -1.48
C ILE A 68 -15.39 -5.47 -0.03
N TYR A 69 -16.36 -6.36 0.17
CA TYR A 69 -16.77 -6.87 1.48
C TYR A 69 -16.42 -8.36 1.59
N ALA A 70 -16.08 -8.81 2.80
CA ALA A 70 -15.97 -10.24 3.09
C ALA A 70 -17.37 -10.87 3.21
N GLU A 71 -18.29 -10.13 3.85
CA GLU A 71 -19.63 -10.59 4.14
C GLU A 71 -20.64 -10.22 3.04
N HIS A 72 -21.55 -11.13 2.78
CA HIS A 72 -22.56 -10.97 1.72
C HIS A 72 -23.59 -9.88 2.00
N GLN A 73 -23.85 -9.59 3.29
CA GLN A 73 -24.85 -8.60 3.73
C GLN A 73 -24.19 -7.26 4.15
N GLY A 74 -23.01 -6.95 3.58
CA GLY A 74 -22.24 -5.76 3.94
C GLY A 74 -21.50 -5.91 5.27
N GLY A 75 -20.92 -4.82 5.78
CA GLY A 75 -20.05 -4.84 6.96
C GLY A 75 -18.94 -3.79 6.84
N ALA A 76 -17.82 -4.02 7.53
CA ALA A 76 -16.62 -3.23 7.28
C ALA A 76 -16.02 -3.65 5.91
N PRO A 77 -15.77 -2.72 4.98
CA PRO A 77 -15.16 -3.08 3.72
C PRO A 77 -13.72 -3.55 3.93
N LEU A 78 -13.32 -4.64 3.28
CA LEU A 78 -11.92 -5.06 3.19
C LEU A 78 -11.09 -4.06 2.40
N TRP A 79 -11.73 -3.42 1.41
CA TRP A 79 -11.14 -2.41 0.56
C TRP A 79 -12.20 -1.39 0.16
N LEU A 80 -11.82 -0.12 0.12
CA LEU A 80 -12.66 0.99 -0.29
C LEU A 80 -11.81 2.00 -1.06
N GLU A 81 -12.31 2.47 -2.20
CA GLU A 81 -11.66 3.47 -3.02
C GLU A 81 -12.69 4.43 -3.59
N THR A 82 -12.40 5.72 -3.50
CA THR A 82 -13.17 6.76 -4.18
C THR A 82 -12.36 7.32 -5.34
N GLN A 83 -12.88 7.21 -6.54
CA GLN A 83 -12.31 7.79 -7.75
C GLN A 83 -13.18 8.94 -8.23
N ASN A 84 -12.56 10.06 -8.60
CA ASN A 84 -13.24 11.12 -9.32
C ASN A 84 -13.17 10.84 -10.82
N VAL A 85 -14.32 10.78 -11.47
CA VAL A 85 -14.44 10.52 -12.90
C VAL A 85 -15.10 11.71 -13.57
N GLN A 86 -14.60 12.06 -14.75
CA GLN A 86 -15.18 13.11 -15.56
C GLN A 86 -16.19 12.52 -16.52
N LEU A 87 -17.46 12.92 -16.39
CA LEU A 87 -18.55 12.44 -17.22
C LEU A 87 -18.81 13.38 -18.39
N ASP A 88 -19.15 12.80 -19.54
CA ASP A 88 -19.70 13.51 -20.69
C ASP A 88 -21.19 13.91 -20.50
N GLU A 89 -21.77 14.59 -21.48
CA GLU A 89 -23.19 15.00 -21.45
C GLU A 89 -24.18 13.83 -21.42
N ARG A 90 -23.72 12.60 -21.70
CA ARG A 90 -24.51 11.36 -21.64
C ARG A 90 -24.25 10.58 -20.35
N GLY A 91 -23.42 11.08 -19.44
CA GLY A 91 -23.08 10.43 -18.18
C GLY A 91 -22.15 9.23 -18.35
N GLN A 92 -21.34 9.20 -19.41
CA GLN A 92 -20.28 8.20 -19.66
C GLN A 92 -18.89 8.73 -19.35
#